data_AF-A0A5J4VNC7-F1
#
_entry.id   AF-A0A5J4VNC7-F1
#
_cell.length_a   1.000
_cell.length_b   1.000
_cell.length_c   1.000
_cell.angle_alpha   90.00
_cell.angle_beta   90.00
_cell.angle_gamma   90.00
#
_symmetry.space_group_name_H-M   'P 1'
#
loop_
_entity.id
_entity.type
_entity.pdbx_description
1 polymer ?
#
loop_
_entity_poly.entity_id
_entity_poly.type
_entity_poly.pdbx_seq_one_letter_code
_entity_poly.pdbx_strand_id
1 'polypeptide(L)'
;MVRRHRCDNLNYIYIQTLTGKTFSFEYNSKDTVLNVKQMIQDQQGIQLNQQRLIFCGRDLEDEKTLENCNIQMGATLLIVMSLQPTELKIFVKTESGKIIELNVFSTDTILSVKQKIEELEKIPIYKQLSKFDGKQLEDEKSLEDCDIKEGETLHLALNQHLPPSERSQNAMKTHDEETITKSIDENINEKSLEQIIEDKVEDKNPCDKKIFIKDEKGKSTELHVKDIDSILKVKQQIEELEKITIDKQLLKFDGNNLENEKTLDCYSIQNEATLDLTIIQDEL
;
A
#
# COMPACT_ATOMS: atom_id res chain seq x y z
N MET A 1 -35.95 -21.97 18.47
CA MET A 1 -36.11 -20.83 17.55
C MET A 1 -34.74 -20.57 16.93
N VAL A 2 -34.50 -21.11 15.74
CA VAL A 2 -33.20 -21.02 15.05
C VAL A 2 -33.02 -19.56 14.64
N ARG A 3 -32.05 -18.87 15.25
CA ARG A 3 -31.59 -17.57 14.77
C ARG A 3 -30.92 -17.81 13.42
N ARG A 4 -31.66 -17.61 12.34
CA ARG A 4 -31.06 -17.38 11.03
C ARG A 4 -30.19 -16.14 11.17
N HIS A 5 -28.87 -16.32 11.12
CA HIS A 5 -27.96 -15.20 10.88
C HIS A 5 -28.27 -14.69 9.47
N ARG A 6 -29.02 -13.59 9.40
CA ARG A 6 -29.03 -12.73 8.23
C ARG A 6 -27.58 -12.30 8.02
N CYS A 7 -26.98 -12.74 6.93
CA CYS A 7 -25.96 -11.90 6.30
C CYS A 7 -26.72 -10.65 5.87
N ASP A 8 -26.56 -9.56 6.62
CA ASP A 8 -27.06 -8.26 6.20
C ASP A 8 -26.46 -7.96 4.81
N ASN A 9 -27.24 -7.37 3.92
CA ASN A 9 -26.82 -7.01 2.55
C ASN A 9 -25.53 -6.18 2.60
N LEU A 10 -24.38 -6.79 2.30
CA LEU A 10 -23.08 -6.11 2.30
C LEU A 10 -22.80 -5.57 0.90
N ASN A 11 -23.12 -4.28 0.67
CA ASN A 11 -22.74 -3.54 -0.54
C ASN A 11 -21.29 -3.05 -0.46
N TYR A 12 -20.33 -3.96 -0.32
CA TYR A 12 -18.92 -3.63 -0.09
C TYR A 12 -18.00 -4.37 -1.05
N ILE A 13 -16.82 -3.80 -1.29
CA ILE A 13 -15.62 -4.52 -1.76
C ILE A 13 -14.60 -4.55 -0.64
N TYR A 14 -13.68 -5.51 -0.71
CA TYR A 14 -12.62 -5.69 0.27
C TYR A 14 -11.27 -5.37 -0.35
N ILE A 15 -10.41 -4.69 0.40
CA ILE A 15 -9.02 -4.40 0.02
C ILE A 15 -8.11 -5.07 1.02
N GLN A 16 -7.26 -6.00 0.58
CA GLN A 16 -6.38 -6.76 1.44
C GLN A 16 -4.91 -6.41 1.17
N THR A 17 -4.15 -6.15 2.23
CA THR A 17 -2.70 -5.95 2.16
C THR A 17 -1.96 -7.28 2.05
N LEU A 18 -0.68 -7.24 1.67
CA LEU A 18 0.18 -8.43 1.69
C LEU A 18 0.35 -9.04 3.09
N THR A 19 0.20 -8.24 4.15
CA THR A 19 0.23 -8.70 5.54
C THR A 19 -1.07 -9.37 5.98
N GLY A 20 -2.09 -9.37 5.12
CA GLY A 20 -3.38 -10.02 5.36
C GLY A 20 -4.45 -9.11 6.00
N LYS A 21 -4.10 -7.87 6.38
CA LYS A 21 -5.05 -6.88 6.90
C LYS A 21 -6.06 -6.52 5.82
N THR A 22 -7.34 -6.43 6.18
CA THR A 22 -8.42 -6.23 5.22
C THR A 22 -9.26 -5.01 5.59
N PHE A 23 -9.56 -4.19 4.59
CA PHE A 23 -10.42 -3.03 4.68
C PHE A 23 -11.68 -3.27 3.86
N SER A 24 -12.79 -2.63 4.23
CA SER A 24 -14.03 -2.70 3.44
C SER A 24 -14.45 -1.30 3.00
N PHE A 25 -14.82 -1.17 1.73
CA PHE A 25 -15.26 0.08 1.12
C PHE A 25 -16.60 -0.15 0.45
N GLU A 26 -17.47 0.86 0.49
CA GLU A 26 -18.79 0.77 -0.14
C GLU A 26 -18.63 0.54 -1.65
N TYR A 27 -19.39 -0.41 -2.19
CA TYR A 27 -19.33 -0.79 -3.60
C TYR A 27 -20.24 0.10 -4.43
N ASN A 28 -19.67 0.64 -5.50
CA ASN A 28 -20.39 1.27 -6.58
C ASN A 28 -19.75 0.86 -7.91
N SER A 29 -20.50 0.15 -8.76
CA SER A 29 -19.97 -0.42 -10.01
C SER A 29 -19.39 0.61 -10.97
N LYS A 30 -19.83 1.87 -10.87
CA LYS A 30 -19.40 2.99 -11.71
C LYS A 30 -18.16 3.70 -11.21
N ASP A 31 -17.70 3.43 -9.99
CA ASP A 31 -16.47 4.02 -9.49
C ASP A 31 -15.28 3.52 -10.30
N THR A 32 -14.35 4.43 -10.56
CA THR A 32 -13.08 4.09 -11.21
C THR A 32 -12.13 3.47 -10.21
N VAL A 33 -11.11 2.78 -10.70
CA VAL A 33 -10.00 2.29 -9.87
C VAL A 33 -9.32 3.47 -9.15
N LEU A 34 -9.19 4.63 -9.81
CA LEU A 34 -8.68 5.85 -9.18
C LEU A 34 -9.56 6.32 -8.00
N ASN A 35 -10.90 6.25 -8.11
CA ASN A 35 -11.79 6.58 -6.99
C ASN A 35 -11.53 5.67 -5.80
N VAL A 36 -11.39 4.36 -6.02
CA VAL A 36 -11.08 3.41 -4.93
C VAL A 36 -9.71 3.71 -4.32
N LYS A 37 -8.69 4.04 -5.12
CA LYS A 37 -7.39 4.47 -4.59
C LYS A 37 -7.50 5.73 -3.75
N GLN A 38 -8.31 6.71 -4.17
CA GLN A 38 -8.57 7.91 -3.37
C GLN A 38 -9.21 7.57 -2.02
N MET A 39 -10.20 6.68 -2.02
CA MET A 39 -10.82 6.22 -0.77
C MET A 39 -9.80 5.54 0.17
N ILE A 40 -8.88 4.75 -0.39
CA ILE A 40 -7.79 4.13 0.37
C ILE A 40 -6.83 5.21 0.91
N GLN A 41 -6.49 6.23 0.13
CA GLN A 41 -5.66 7.34 0.59
C GLN A 41 -6.34 8.06 1.76
N ASP A 42 -7.62 8.39 1.62
CA ASP A 42 -8.36 9.14 2.63
C ASP A 42 -8.49 8.35 3.96
N GLN A 43 -8.60 7.02 3.90
CA GLN A 43 -8.79 6.18 5.09
C GLN A 43 -7.50 5.60 5.67
N GLN A 44 -6.51 5.29 4.84
CA GLN A 44 -5.28 4.60 5.25
C GLN A 44 -4.02 5.48 5.10
N GLY A 45 -4.13 6.66 4.49
CA GLY A 45 -3.00 7.57 4.29
C GLY A 45 -2.00 7.12 3.22
N ILE A 46 -2.32 6.08 2.44
CA ILE A 46 -1.42 5.56 1.39
C ILE A 46 -1.60 6.41 0.13
N GLN A 47 -0.54 7.01 -0.37
CA GLN A 47 -0.60 7.96 -1.50
C GLN A 47 -0.90 7.25 -2.83
N LEU A 48 -1.63 7.90 -3.75
CA LEU A 48 -2.15 7.27 -4.98
C LEU A 48 -1.06 6.59 -5.84
N ASN A 49 0.09 7.24 -5.99
CA ASN A 49 1.28 6.77 -6.71
C ASN A 49 1.94 5.55 -6.04
N GLN A 50 1.77 5.41 -4.72
CA GLN A 50 2.23 4.25 -3.97
C GLN A 50 1.23 3.09 -4.05
N GLN A 51 -0.01 3.30 -4.52
CA GLN A 51 -1.03 2.26 -4.55
C GLN A 51 -1.04 1.49 -5.87
N ARG A 52 -0.84 0.18 -5.78
CA ARG A 52 -1.12 -0.76 -6.86
C ARG A 52 -2.25 -1.69 -6.44
N LEU A 53 -3.38 -1.60 -7.13
CA LEU A 53 -4.51 -2.50 -6.91
C LEU A 53 -4.45 -3.65 -7.91
N ILE A 54 -4.57 -4.87 -7.39
CA ILE A 54 -4.50 -6.12 -8.16
C ILE A 54 -5.80 -6.89 -7.95
N PHE A 55 -6.38 -7.37 -9.04
CA PHE A 55 -7.53 -8.26 -9.02
C PHE A 55 -7.36 -9.35 -10.07
N CYS A 56 -7.66 -10.61 -9.70
CA CYS A 56 -7.48 -11.75 -10.58
C CYS A 56 -6.08 -11.87 -11.20
N GLY A 57 -5.03 -11.59 -10.39
CA GLY A 57 -3.65 -11.64 -10.83
C GLY A 57 -3.25 -10.51 -11.80
N ARG A 58 -4.10 -9.51 -12.00
CA ARG A 58 -3.87 -8.40 -12.94
C ARG A 58 -3.87 -7.07 -12.21
N ASP A 59 -2.92 -6.22 -12.58
CA ASP A 59 -2.91 -4.82 -12.18
C ASP A 59 -4.12 -4.09 -12.76
N LEU A 60 -4.75 -3.27 -11.92
CA LEU A 60 -5.90 -2.46 -12.30
C LEU A 60 -5.45 -1.07 -12.77
N GLU A 61 -6.01 -0.63 -13.89
CA GLU A 61 -5.75 0.68 -14.49
C GLU A 61 -6.71 1.74 -13.94
N ASP A 62 -6.17 2.91 -13.60
CA ASP A 62 -6.88 4.01 -12.91
C ASP A 62 -8.17 4.47 -13.60
N GLU A 63 -8.21 4.44 -14.94
CA GLU A 63 -9.33 4.91 -15.75
C GLU A 63 -10.49 3.91 -15.85
N LYS A 64 -10.27 2.62 -15.52
CA LYS A 64 -11.31 1.59 -15.64
C LYS A 64 -12.27 1.65 -14.46
N THR A 65 -13.56 1.42 -14.73
CA THR A 65 -14.58 1.25 -13.68
C THR A 65 -14.48 -0.13 -13.05
N LEU A 66 -14.99 -0.28 -11.82
CA LEU A 66 -15.08 -1.58 -11.15
C LEU A 66 -15.85 -2.60 -11.99
N GLU A 67 -16.96 -2.18 -12.63
CA GLU A 67 -17.72 -3.02 -13.55
C GLU A 67 -16.88 -3.49 -14.75
N ASN A 68 -16.11 -2.59 -15.38
CA ASN A 68 -15.25 -2.92 -16.53
C ASN A 68 -14.07 -3.82 -16.15
N CYS A 69 -13.70 -3.84 -14.87
CA CYS A 69 -12.71 -4.76 -14.30
C CYS A 69 -13.32 -6.09 -13.84
N ASN A 70 -14.63 -6.29 -14.05
CA ASN A 70 -15.41 -7.42 -13.56
C ASN A 70 -15.36 -7.58 -12.03
N ILE A 71 -15.21 -6.47 -11.31
CA ILE A 71 -15.21 -6.43 -9.85
C ILE A 71 -16.65 -6.29 -9.38
N GLN A 72 -17.08 -7.28 -8.61
CA GLN A 72 -18.44 -7.36 -8.08
C GLN A 72 -18.48 -6.99 -6.60
N MET A 73 -19.69 -6.74 -6.11
CA MET A 73 -19.95 -6.66 -4.69
C MET A 73 -19.46 -7.94 -3.99
N GLY A 74 -18.71 -7.77 -2.90
CA GLY A 74 -18.08 -8.84 -2.14
C GLY A 74 -16.68 -9.24 -2.64
N ALA A 75 -16.22 -8.69 -3.77
CA ALA A 75 -14.90 -9.03 -4.31
C ALA A 75 -13.77 -8.54 -3.40
N THR A 76 -12.67 -9.29 -3.37
CA THR A 76 -11.46 -8.91 -2.64
C THR A 76 -10.32 -8.55 -3.59
N LEU A 77 -9.86 -7.30 -3.52
CA LEU A 77 -8.70 -6.80 -4.26
C LEU A 77 -7.47 -6.83 -3.35
N LEU A 78 -6.30 -7.03 -3.94
CA LEU A 78 -5.02 -6.90 -3.25
C LEU A 78 -4.46 -5.49 -3.46
N ILE A 79 -3.97 -4.87 -2.39
CA ILE A 79 -3.17 -3.65 -2.47
C ILE A 79 -1.70 -3.97 -2.20
N VAL A 80 -0.84 -3.53 -3.12
CA VAL A 80 0.61 -3.57 -3.00
C VAL A 80 1.15 -2.15 -2.99
N MET A 81 2.01 -1.84 -2.03
CA MET A 81 2.67 -0.56 -1.95
C MET A 81 3.88 -0.54 -2.91
N SER A 82 3.87 0.42 -3.84
CA SER A 82 5.01 0.72 -4.69
C SER A 82 5.94 1.67 -3.92
N LEU A 83 7.11 1.17 -3.53
CA LEU A 83 8.14 1.97 -2.84
C LEU A 83 8.99 2.81 -3.80
N GLN A 84 8.58 2.97 -5.06
CA GLN A 84 9.35 3.78 -6.00
C GLN A 84 9.08 5.26 -5.75
N PRO A 85 10.08 6.03 -5.28
CA PRO A 85 9.91 7.46 -5.13
C PRO A 85 9.61 8.05 -6.50
N THR A 86 8.56 8.85 -6.60
CA THR A 86 8.21 9.47 -7.87
C THR A 86 9.12 10.67 -8.07
N GLU A 87 9.79 10.78 -9.22
CA GLU A 87 10.50 12.00 -9.58
C GLU A 87 9.46 13.10 -9.87
N LEU A 88 9.63 14.25 -9.22
CA LEU A 88 8.78 15.42 -9.36
C LEU A 88 9.64 16.56 -9.88
N LYS A 89 9.06 17.33 -10.79
CA LYS A 89 9.54 18.66 -11.13
C LYS A 89 8.75 19.69 -10.33
N ILE A 90 9.41 20.41 -9.42
CA ILE A 90 8.80 21.48 -8.64
C ILE A 90 9.46 22.82 -8.96
N PHE A 91 8.79 23.91 -8.63
CA PHE A 91 9.31 25.27 -8.81
C PHE A 91 9.58 25.93 -7.47
N VAL A 92 10.64 26.73 -7.39
CA VAL A 92 10.96 27.54 -6.21
C VAL A 92 10.99 29.00 -6.63
N LYS A 93 10.07 29.79 -6.11
CA LYS A 93 10.04 31.24 -6.29
C LYS A 93 10.78 31.93 -5.14
N THR A 94 11.86 32.62 -5.46
CA THR A 94 12.65 33.40 -4.49
C THR A 94 11.99 34.73 -4.15
N GLU A 95 12.46 35.41 -3.10
CA GLU A 95 12.02 36.78 -2.75
C GLU A 95 12.28 37.80 -3.87
N SER A 96 13.28 37.59 -4.72
CA SER A 96 13.54 38.45 -5.89
C SER A 96 12.53 38.22 -7.02
N GLY A 97 11.65 37.23 -6.90
CA GLY A 97 10.68 36.83 -7.92
C GLY A 97 11.23 35.88 -8.97
N LYS A 98 12.50 35.47 -8.87
CA LYS A 98 13.10 34.45 -9.74
C LYS A 98 12.46 33.10 -9.45
N ILE A 99 12.14 32.35 -10.50
CA ILE A 99 11.63 30.98 -10.40
C ILE A 99 12.74 30.02 -10.82
N ILE A 100 13.02 29.03 -9.98
CA ILE A 100 14.02 27.99 -10.18
C ILE A 100 13.28 26.66 -10.32
N GLU A 101 13.70 25.84 -11.27
CA GLU A 101 13.18 24.49 -11.44
C GLU A 101 14.05 23.51 -10.65
N LEU A 102 13.43 22.59 -9.93
CA LEU A 102 14.10 21.52 -9.20
C LEU A 102 13.52 20.16 -9.56
N ASN A 103 14.40 19.20 -9.86
CA ASN A 103 14.07 17.79 -9.92
C ASN A 103 14.33 17.16 -8.54
N VAL A 104 13.30 16.58 -7.95
CA VAL A 104 13.26 16.06 -6.58
C VAL A 104 12.48 14.75 -6.59
N PHE A 105 12.61 13.95 -5.53
CA PHE A 105 11.72 12.80 -5.34
C PHE A 105 10.57 13.16 -4.38
N SER A 106 9.42 12.50 -4.51
CA SER A 106 8.28 12.71 -3.59
C SER A 106 8.67 12.49 -2.12
N THR A 107 9.61 11.57 -1.89
CA THR A 107 10.15 11.24 -0.56
C THR A 107 11.26 12.20 -0.08
N ASP A 108 11.72 13.15 -0.90
CA ASP A 108 12.73 14.13 -0.49
C ASP A 108 12.17 14.98 0.66
N THR A 109 12.95 15.13 1.74
CA THR A 109 12.59 15.99 2.86
C THR A 109 12.72 17.46 2.51
N ILE A 110 11.98 18.33 3.19
CA ILE A 110 12.12 19.79 3.03
C ILE A 110 13.56 20.24 3.28
N LEU A 111 14.28 19.61 4.22
CA LEU A 111 15.70 19.87 4.43
C LEU A 111 16.55 19.54 3.19
N SER A 112 16.32 18.40 2.55
CA SER A 112 17.06 17.99 1.35
C SER A 112 16.76 18.93 0.15
N VAL A 113 15.52 19.41 0.05
CA VAL A 113 15.14 20.43 -0.93
C VAL A 113 15.86 21.76 -0.66
N LYS A 114 15.95 22.18 0.61
CA LYS A 114 16.72 23.37 1.00
C LYS A 114 18.22 23.25 0.69
N GLN A 115 18.80 22.06 0.86
CA GLN A 115 20.18 21.77 0.45
C GLN A 115 20.36 21.95 -1.06
N LYS A 116 19.47 21.39 -1.89
CA LYS A 116 19.49 21.60 -3.36
C LYS A 116 19.39 23.09 -3.73
N ILE A 117 18.55 23.85 -3.02
CA ILE A 117 18.44 25.31 -3.21
C ILE A 117 19.74 26.03 -2.82
N GLU A 118 20.39 25.64 -1.72
CA GLU A 118 21.68 26.21 -1.29
C GLU A 118 22.76 25.96 -2.35
N GLU A 119 22.80 24.75 -2.92
CA GLU A 119 23.77 24.42 -3.96
C GLU A 119 23.61 25.27 -5.21
N LEU A 120 22.37 25.55 -5.63
CA LEU A 120 22.06 26.32 -6.84
C LEU A 120 22.17 27.85 -6.65
N GLU A 121 21.59 28.39 -5.57
CA GLU A 121 21.50 29.84 -5.35
C GLU A 121 22.55 30.36 -4.36
N LYS A 122 23.32 29.48 -3.72
CA LYS A 122 24.32 29.83 -2.68
C LYS A 122 23.71 30.55 -1.47
N ILE A 123 22.45 30.24 -1.16
CA ILE A 123 21.73 30.76 0.01
C ILE A 123 21.82 29.74 1.16
N PRO A 124 22.43 30.08 2.31
CA PRO A 124 22.56 29.14 3.42
C PRO A 124 21.23 28.61 3.95
N ILE A 125 21.15 27.31 4.26
CA ILE A 125 19.92 26.62 4.71
C ILE A 125 19.25 27.34 5.89
N TYR A 126 20.01 27.82 6.88
CA TYR A 126 19.46 28.51 8.05
C TYR A 126 18.77 29.85 7.72
N LYS A 127 19.05 30.43 6.53
CA LYS A 127 18.33 31.60 6.02
C LYS A 127 17.09 31.21 5.25
N GLN A 128 16.97 29.97 4.78
CA GLN A 128 15.88 29.55 3.92
C GLN A 128 14.60 29.25 4.73
N LEU A 129 13.54 29.97 4.40
CA LEU A 129 12.19 29.74 4.91
C LEU A 129 11.28 29.30 3.76
N SER A 130 11.15 27.99 3.59
CA SER A 130 10.29 27.40 2.57
C SER A 130 8.83 27.42 3.02
N LYS A 131 7.96 27.96 2.17
CA LYS A 131 6.53 28.00 2.38
C LYS A 131 5.79 27.38 1.20
N PHE A 132 4.71 26.67 1.51
CA PHE A 132 3.75 26.16 0.55
C PHE A 132 2.34 26.49 1.05
N ASP A 133 1.48 27.00 0.17
CA ASP A 133 0.14 27.49 0.50
C ASP A 133 0.12 28.45 1.72
N GLY A 134 1.11 29.34 1.79
CA GLY A 134 1.29 30.29 2.90
C GLY A 134 1.73 29.66 4.24
N LYS A 135 1.78 28.33 4.36
CA LYS A 135 2.26 27.61 5.54
C LYS A 135 3.76 27.38 5.46
N GLN A 136 4.43 27.55 6.60
CA GLN A 136 5.84 27.18 6.71
C GLN A 136 5.95 25.65 6.75
N LEU A 137 6.86 25.12 5.96
CA LEU A 137 7.14 23.68 5.91
C LEU A 137 8.19 23.30 6.95
N GLU A 138 8.01 22.12 7.54
CA GLU A 138 8.91 21.54 8.55
C GLU A 138 10.02 20.74 7.86
N ASP A 139 11.25 20.86 8.35
CA ASP A 139 12.45 20.30 7.70
C ASP A 139 12.44 18.76 7.59
N GLU A 140 11.75 18.09 8.52
CA GLU A 140 11.68 16.63 8.62
C GLU A 140 10.61 16.02 7.72
N LYS A 141 9.62 16.80 7.27
CA LYS A 141 8.54 16.29 6.40
C LYS A 141 9.04 16.06 4.99
N SER A 142 8.52 15.03 4.32
CA SER A 142 8.74 14.85 2.88
C SER A 142 7.86 15.81 2.06
N LEU A 143 8.19 15.99 0.77
CA LEU A 143 7.34 16.71 -0.18
C LEU A 143 5.95 16.07 -0.28
N GLU A 144 5.93 14.74 -0.25
CA GLU A 144 4.72 13.93 -0.24
C GLU A 144 3.88 14.14 1.03
N ASP A 145 4.48 14.20 2.21
CA ASP A 145 3.79 14.53 3.47
C ASP A 145 3.23 15.96 3.50
N CYS A 146 3.75 16.83 2.64
CA CYS A 146 3.31 18.21 2.49
C CYS A 146 2.30 18.41 1.34
N ASP A 147 1.84 17.32 0.71
CA ASP A 147 0.96 17.31 -0.45
C ASP A 147 1.48 18.12 -1.66
N ILE A 148 2.81 18.21 -1.81
CA ILE A 148 3.45 18.93 -2.91
C ILE A 148 3.53 18.02 -4.13
N LYS A 149 2.89 18.45 -5.22
CA LYS A 149 2.76 17.69 -6.47
C LYS A 149 3.69 18.21 -7.56
N GLU A 150 3.76 17.45 -8.66
CA GLU A 150 4.47 17.91 -9.86
C GLU A 150 3.89 19.25 -10.35
N GLY A 151 4.78 20.18 -10.67
CA GLY A 151 4.45 21.52 -11.16
C GLY A 151 4.11 22.53 -10.07
N GLU A 152 4.06 22.14 -8.79
CA GLU A 152 3.78 23.06 -7.68
C GLU A 152 4.92 24.03 -7.40
N THR A 153 4.58 25.20 -6.84
CA THR A 153 5.56 26.27 -6.54
C THR A 153 5.74 26.49 -5.04
N LEU A 154 6.96 26.29 -4.56
CA LEU A 154 7.41 26.68 -3.23
C LEU A 154 7.84 28.15 -3.21
N HIS A 155 7.44 28.87 -2.17
CA HIS A 155 7.90 30.23 -1.92
C HIS A 155 9.08 30.21 -0.94
N LEU A 156 10.24 30.66 -1.41
CA LEU A 156 11.43 30.82 -0.59
C LEU A 156 11.48 32.24 -0.03
N ALA A 157 11.29 32.37 1.28
CA ALA A 157 11.55 33.58 2.04
C ALA A 157 12.90 33.49 2.77
N LEU A 158 13.48 34.63 3.12
CA LEU A 158 14.77 34.71 3.81
C LEU A 158 14.58 35.18 5.25
N ASN A 159 15.14 34.41 6.19
CA ASN A 159 15.26 34.84 7.56
C ASN A 159 16.36 35.92 7.67
N GLN A 160 16.02 37.08 8.22
CA GLN A 160 16.97 38.18 8.43
C GLN A 160 17.80 38.03 9.71
N HIS A 161 17.57 36.99 10.52
CA HIS A 161 18.33 36.77 11.76
C HIS A 161 19.66 36.03 11.54
N LEU A 162 20.70 36.51 12.22
CA LEU A 162 22.06 35.95 12.29
C LEU A 162 22.07 34.51 12.83
N PRO A 163 23.09 33.70 12.47
CA PRO A 163 23.18 32.30 12.88
C PRO A 163 23.20 32.15 14.42
N PRO A 164 22.73 31.00 14.95
CA PRO A 164 22.69 30.75 16.39
C PRO A 164 24.04 30.88 17.11
N SER A 165 25.15 30.79 16.37
CA SER A 165 26.53 30.87 16.87
C SER A 165 26.90 32.20 17.54
N GLU A 166 26.12 33.27 17.36
CA GLU A 166 26.38 34.59 18.00
C GLU A 166 25.41 34.92 19.14
N ARG A 167 24.38 34.11 19.40
CA ARG A 167 23.43 34.36 20.51
C ARG A 167 24.00 33.98 21.88
N SER A 168 25.06 33.18 21.93
CA SER A 168 25.56 32.61 23.19
C SER A 168 26.80 33.28 23.79
N GLN A 169 27.29 34.41 23.26
CA GLN A 169 28.49 35.08 23.83
C GLN A 169 28.19 36.20 24.83
N ASN A 170 26.93 36.57 25.05
CA ASN A 170 26.56 37.66 25.98
C ASN A 170 25.74 37.23 27.21
N ALA A 171 25.69 35.94 27.54
CA ALA A 171 25.18 35.49 28.82
C ALA A 171 26.05 34.37 29.39
N MET A 172 26.70 34.68 30.51
CA MET A 172 27.30 33.74 31.46
C MET A 172 28.65 33.12 31.06
N LYS A 173 29.72 33.87 31.38
CA LYS A 173 30.83 33.27 32.13
C LYS A 173 30.23 32.61 33.38
N THR A 174 30.36 31.29 33.52
CA THR A 174 30.88 30.59 34.71
C THR A 174 30.74 29.08 34.55
N HIS A 175 31.86 28.41 34.79
CA HIS A 175 32.04 27.06 35.31
C HIS A 175 31.80 25.83 34.41
N ASP A 176 32.96 25.25 34.09
CA ASP A 176 33.33 23.84 34.17
C ASP A 176 33.06 22.97 32.94
N GLU A 177 34.15 22.84 32.17
CA GLU A 177 34.53 21.62 31.45
C GLU A 177 34.53 20.44 32.42
N GLU A 178 33.64 19.48 32.22
CA GLU A 178 33.93 18.05 32.19
C GLU A 178 32.61 17.28 32.09
N THR A 179 32.72 16.05 31.58
CA THR A 179 31.74 14.95 31.65
C THR A 179 30.97 14.68 30.34
N ILE A 180 31.45 13.60 29.69
CA ILE A 180 30.72 12.61 28.88
C ILE A 180 30.98 12.68 27.36
N THR A 181 32.21 12.29 27.01
CA THR A 181 32.40 11.22 26.02
C THR A 181 31.89 9.89 26.59
N LYS A 182 30.95 9.26 25.89
CA LYS A 182 30.58 7.82 25.83
C LYS A 182 29.07 7.69 25.72
N SER A 183 28.58 7.43 24.51
CA SER A 183 27.46 6.53 24.17
C SER A 183 27.26 6.59 22.66
N ILE A 184 28.21 5.98 21.94
CA ILE A 184 27.92 5.41 20.63
C ILE A 184 27.30 4.06 20.99
N ASP A 185 25.97 3.96 20.87
CA ASP A 185 25.31 2.67 20.80
C ASP A 185 24.60 2.61 19.45
N GLU A 186 25.15 1.72 18.61
CA GLU A 186 24.50 1.15 17.45
C GLU A 186 23.15 0.58 17.87
N ASN A 187 22.05 1.11 17.31
CA ASN A 187 20.82 0.34 17.23
C ASN A 187 19.97 0.83 16.06
N ILE A 188 20.42 0.48 14.85
CA ILE A 188 19.52 0.33 13.71
C ILE A 188 18.69 -0.92 14.00
N ASN A 189 17.53 -0.74 14.63
CA ASN A 189 16.56 -1.81 14.75
C ASN A 189 15.69 -1.84 13.50
N GLU A 190 16.13 -2.60 12.50
CA GLU A 190 15.38 -2.93 11.28
C GLU A 190 14.22 -3.92 11.56
N LYS A 191 13.56 -3.80 12.72
CA LYS A 191 12.46 -4.66 13.19
C LYS A 191 11.30 -3.91 13.84
N SER A 192 11.27 -2.57 13.79
CA SER A 192 10.29 -1.77 14.55
C SER A 192 9.14 -1.15 13.74
N LEU A 193 8.95 -1.50 12.46
CA LEU A 193 7.75 -1.05 11.70
C LEU A 193 6.62 -2.09 11.65
N GLU A 194 6.84 -3.33 12.11
CA GLU A 194 5.81 -4.39 12.06
C GLU A 194 5.03 -4.59 13.37
N GLN A 195 5.18 -3.72 14.38
CA GLN A 195 4.57 -3.98 15.70
C GLN A 195 3.93 -2.79 16.41
N ILE A 196 3.47 -1.77 15.67
CA ILE A 196 2.71 -0.65 16.26
C ILE A 196 1.45 -0.40 15.41
N ILE A 197 0.40 -1.17 15.75
CA ILE A 197 -1.05 -0.86 15.84
C ILE A 197 -1.78 -2.21 15.64
N GLU A 198 -1.69 -3.06 16.66
CA GLU A 198 -2.79 -3.96 17.02
C GLU A 198 -3.51 -3.28 18.18
N ASP A 199 -4.58 -2.54 17.87
CA ASP A 199 -5.68 -2.42 18.83
C ASP A 199 -6.98 -1.93 18.15
N LYS A 200 -7.92 -2.88 18.08
CA LYS A 200 -9.38 -2.71 18.10
C LYS A 200 -10.05 -2.00 16.91
N VAL A 201 -10.09 -2.70 15.78
CA VAL A 201 -11.33 -2.82 15.01
C VAL A 201 -11.56 -4.31 14.81
N GLU A 202 -12.77 -4.80 15.11
CA GLU A 202 -13.20 -6.17 14.83
C GLU A 202 -13.13 -6.42 13.31
N ASP A 203 -11.97 -6.87 12.84
CA ASP A 203 -11.82 -7.36 11.48
C ASP A 203 -12.55 -8.69 11.37
N LYS A 204 -13.73 -8.64 10.73
CA LYS A 204 -14.26 -9.79 10.02
C LYS A 204 -13.24 -10.15 8.94
N ASN A 205 -12.30 -11.01 9.33
CA ASN A 205 -11.33 -11.71 8.49
C ASN A 205 -11.99 -12.07 7.15
N PRO A 206 -11.42 -11.71 5.98
CA PRO A 206 -12.05 -11.98 4.70
C PRO A 206 -12.28 -13.48 4.61
N CYS A 207 -13.55 -13.85 4.46
CA CYS A 207 -14.13 -15.12 4.86
C CYS A 207 -13.23 -16.32 4.52
N ASP A 208 -12.68 -16.98 5.53
CA ASP A 208 -12.21 -18.36 5.35
C ASP A 208 -13.37 -19.16 4.77
N LYS A 209 -13.22 -19.57 3.52
CA LYS A 209 -14.19 -20.39 2.81
C LYS A 209 -13.76 -21.84 2.91
N LYS A 210 -14.74 -22.70 3.12
CA LYS A 210 -14.59 -24.14 3.00
C LYS A 210 -15.00 -24.52 1.59
N ILE A 211 -14.12 -25.16 0.82
CA ILE A 211 -14.46 -25.72 -0.49
C ILE A 211 -14.20 -27.23 -0.49
N PHE A 212 -14.81 -27.92 -1.44
CA PHE A 212 -14.67 -29.36 -1.61
C PHE A 212 -14.03 -29.69 -2.94
N ILE A 213 -13.01 -30.55 -2.93
CA ILE A 213 -12.38 -31.08 -4.14
C ILE A 213 -12.88 -32.50 -4.33
N LYS A 214 -13.54 -32.77 -5.45
CA LYS A 214 -14.11 -34.07 -5.76
C LYS A 214 -13.29 -34.76 -6.86
N ASP A 215 -12.78 -35.94 -6.57
CA ASP A 215 -12.06 -36.76 -7.56
C ASP A 215 -13.02 -37.56 -8.47
N GLU A 216 -12.46 -38.19 -9.51
CA GLU A 216 -13.20 -39.04 -10.46
C GLU A 216 -13.83 -40.28 -9.81
N LYS A 217 -13.36 -40.69 -8.63
CA LYS A 217 -13.88 -41.82 -7.85
C LYS A 217 -14.99 -41.38 -6.89
N GLY A 218 -15.30 -40.09 -6.82
CA GLY A 218 -16.30 -39.49 -5.94
C GLY A 218 -15.82 -39.23 -4.51
N LYS A 219 -14.52 -39.39 -4.22
CA LYS A 219 -13.93 -38.97 -2.95
C LYS A 219 -13.92 -37.44 -2.91
N SER A 220 -14.35 -36.88 -1.78
CA SER A 220 -14.36 -35.44 -1.55
C SER A 220 -13.35 -35.10 -0.46
N THR A 221 -12.48 -34.12 -0.74
CA THR A 221 -11.49 -33.58 0.20
C THR A 221 -11.86 -32.14 0.52
N GLU A 222 -11.86 -31.79 1.80
CA GLU A 222 -12.19 -30.45 2.29
C GLU A 222 -10.93 -29.58 2.33
N LEU A 223 -11.03 -28.35 1.83
CA LEU A 223 -9.98 -27.34 1.91
C LEU A 223 -10.50 -26.04 2.54
N HIS A 224 -9.64 -25.40 3.33
CA HIS A 224 -9.85 -24.05 3.84
C HIS A 224 -9.04 -23.06 3.01
N VAL A 225 -9.72 -22.11 2.39
CA VAL A 225 -9.17 -21.21 1.39
C VAL A 225 -9.71 -19.80 1.58
N LYS A 226 -9.02 -18.82 1.01
CA LYS A 226 -9.47 -17.42 0.94
C LYS A 226 -9.83 -17.06 -0.49
N ASP A 227 -10.66 -16.03 -0.67
CA ASP A 227 -11.07 -15.56 -2.00
C ASP A 227 -9.92 -15.13 -2.90
N ILE A 228 -8.89 -14.57 -2.29
CA ILE A 228 -7.66 -14.16 -2.96
C ILE A 228 -6.71 -15.32 -3.26
N ASP A 229 -6.98 -16.54 -2.78
CA ASP A 229 -6.10 -17.67 -3.05
C ASP A 229 -6.13 -18.01 -4.53
N SER A 230 -4.94 -18.09 -5.14
CA SER A 230 -4.79 -18.51 -6.52
C SER A 230 -5.12 -19.98 -6.69
N ILE A 231 -5.56 -20.37 -7.88
CA ILE A 231 -5.77 -21.79 -8.22
C ILE A 231 -4.48 -22.58 -8.05
N LEU A 232 -3.30 -21.98 -8.30
CA LEU A 232 -2.02 -22.61 -8.00
C LEU A 232 -1.87 -22.95 -6.50
N LYS A 233 -2.24 -22.03 -5.61
CA LYS A 233 -2.18 -22.26 -4.16
C LYS A 233 -3.15 -23.36 -3.74
N VAL A 234 -4.34 -23.42 -4.34
CA VAL A 234 -5.29 -24.52 -4.13
C VAL A 234 -4.68 -25.86 -4.58
N LYS A 235 -4.04 -25.89 -5.76
CA LYS A 235 -3.35 -27.09 -6.27
C LYS A 235 -2.19 -27.53 -5.38
N GLN A 236 -1.45 -26.59 -4.79
CA GLN A 236 -0.40 -26.88 -3.80
C GLN A 236 -0.99 -27.56 -2.56
N GLN A 237 -2.12 -27.08 -2.03
CA GLN A 237 -2.79 -27.74 -0.90
C GLN A 237 -3.26 -29.17 -1.27
N ILE A 238 -3.77 -29.38 -2.49
CA ILE A 238 -4.14 -30.71 -2.98
C ILE A 238 -2.91 -31.61 -3.08
N GLU A 239 -1.78 -31.11 -3.59
CA GLU A 239 -0.53 -31.87 -3.67
C GLU A 239 -0.04 -32.31 -2.29
N GLU A 240 -0.11 -31.42 -1.29
CA GLU A 240 0.28 -31.72 0.08
C GLU A 240 -0.58 -32.84 0.70
N LEU A 241 -1.89 -32.81 0.47
CA LEU A 241 -2.86 -33.74 1.06
C LEU A 241 -2.99 -35.07 0.29
N GLU A 242 -3.01 -35.02 -1.03
CA GLU A 242 -3.31 -36.18 -1.89
C GLU A 242 -2.08 -36.73 -2.62
N LYS A 243 -0.93 -36.05 -2.54
CA LYS A 243 0.34 -36.44 -3.18
C LYS A 243 0.25 -36.50 -4.72
N ILE A 244 -0.62 -35.69 -5.31
CA ILE A 244 -0.76 -35.53 -6.76
C ILE A 244 0.00 -34.28 -7.17
N THR A 245 0.96 -34.40 -8.09
CA THR A 245 1.76 -33.25 -8.52
C THR A 245 0.94 -32.22 -9.30
N ILE A 246 1.26 -30.93 -9.16
CA ILE A 246 0.45 -29.81 -9.70
C ILE A 246 0.17 -29.93 -11.20
N ASP A 247 1.14 -30.41 -11.98
CA ASP A 247 1.06 -30.63 -13.44
C ASP A 247 0.02 -31.69 -13.83
N LYS A 248 -0.27 -32.63 -12.92
CA LYS A 248 -1.26 -33.70 -13.11
C LYS A 248 -2.65 -33.30 -12.65
N GLN A 249 -2.80 -32.14 -12.01
CA GLN A 249 -4.09 -31.67 -11.49
C GLN A 249 -4.79 -30.75 -12.51
N LEU A 250 -5.92 -31.21 -13.04
CA LEU A 250 -6.85 -30.38 -13.79
C LEU A 250 -8.11 -30.10 -12.96
N LEU A 251 -8.24 -28.86 -12.49
CA LEU A 251 -9.42 -28.42 -11.73
C LEU A 251 -10.46 -27.79 -12.64
N LYS A 252 -11.72 -28.11 -12.39
CA LYS A 252 -12.88 -27.53 -13.08
C LYS A 252 -13.91 -27.01 -12.09
N PHE A 253 -14.56 -25.92 -12.47
CA PHE A 253 -15.73 -25.38 -11.78
C PHE A 253 -16.74 -24.90 -12.82
N ASP A 254 -18.00 -25.31 -12.65
CA ASP A 254 -19.10 -24.94 -13.56
C ASP A 254 -18.79 -25.20 -15.05
N GLY A 255 -18.08 -26.31 -15.32
CA GLY A 255 -17.66 -26.73 -16.66
C GLY A 255 -16.42 -26.03 -17.22
N ASN A 256 -15.86 -25.03 -16.52
CA ASN A 256 -14.69 -24.28 -16.96
C ASN A 256 -13.41 -24.81 -16.31
N ASN A 257 -12.31 -24.88 -17.08
CA ASN A 257 -10.99 -25.18 -16.54
C ASN A 257 -10.48 -24.01 -15.71
N LEU A 258 -9.93 -24.32 -14.54
CA LEU A 258 -9.37 -23.31 -13.64
C LEU A 258 -7.89 -23.07 -13.95
N GLU A 259 -7.59 -21.84 -14.35
CA GLU A 259 -6.24 -21.33 -14.64
C GLU A 259 -5.47 -20.99 -13.36
N ASN A 260 -4.21 -21.44 -13.28
CA ASN A 260 -3.35 -21.34 -12.09
C ASN A 260 -3.18 -19.91 -11.55
N GLU A 261 -3.13 -18.90 -12.42
CA GLU A 261 -2.86 -17.50 -12.08
C GLU A 261 -4.08 -16.76 -11.55
N LYS A 262 -5.29 -17.28 -11.79
CA LYS A 262 -6.54 -16.67 -11.33
C LYS A 262 -6.82 -17.07 -9.88
N THR A 263 -7.59 -16.25 -9.18
CA THR A 263 -8.03 -16.52 -7.80
C THR A 263 -9.41 -17.19 -7.79
N LEU A 264 -9.81 -17.75 -6.64
CA LEU A 264 -11.14 -18.35 -6.46
C LEU A 264 -12.27 -17.35 -6.73
N ASP A 265 -12.07 -16.09 -6.34
CA ASP A 265 -13.05 -15.02 -6.55
C ASP A 265 -13.32 -14.72 -8.03
N CYS A 266 -12.31 -14.92 -8.90
CA CYS A 266 -12.46 -14.74 -10.36
C CYS A 266 -13.49 -15.67 -10.99
N TYR A 267 -13.72 -16.82 -10.36
CA TYR A 267 -14.70 -17.81 -10.79
C TYR A 267 -15.99 -17.74 -9.95
N SER A 268 -16.11 -16.72 -9.09
CA SER A 268 -17.21 -16.56 -8.15
C SER A 268 -17.45 -17.80 -7.29
N ILE A 269 -16.38 -18.52 -6.93
CA ILE A 269 -16.46 -19.74 -6.12
C ILE A 269 -16.91 -19.35 -4.71
N GLN A 270 -18.06 -19.88 -4.31
CA GLN A 270 -18.69 -19.57 -3.03
C GLN A 270 -18.27 -20.56 -1.94
N ASN A 271 -18.59 -20.22 -0.68
CA ASN A 271 -18.42 -21.14 0.43
C ASN A 271 -19.23 -22.44 0.19
N GLU A 272 -18.65 -23.57 0.55
CA GLU A 272 -19.14 -24.94 0.32
C GLU A 272 -19.25 -25.37 -1.15
N ALA A 273 -18.66 -24.61 -2.09
CA ALA A 273 -18.57 -25.01 -3.49
C ALA A 273 -17.75 -26.29 -3.67
N THR A 274 -18.09 -27.06 -4.71
CA THR A 274 -17.36 -28.27 -5.11
C THR A 274 -16.65 -28.03 -6.44
N LEU A 275 -15.35 -28.31 -6.48
CA LEU A 275 -14.52 -28.29 -7.69
C LEU A 275 -14.23 -29.73 -8.10
N ASP A 276 -14.31 -30.01 -9.39
CA ASP A 276 -13.98 -31.34 -9.93
C ASP A 276 -12.48 -31.42 -10.22
N LEU A 277 -11.83 -32.48 -9.73
CA LEU A 277 -10.42 -32.82 -9.98
C LEU A 277 -10.32 -33.98 -10.96
N THR A 278 -9.74 -33.71 -12.13
CA THR A 278 -9.30 -34.71 -13.11
C THR A 278 -7.80 -34.92 -12.99
N ILE A 279 -7.36 -36.16 -12.86
CA ILE A 279 -5.93 -36.51 -12.79
C ILE A 279 -5.46 -36.87 -14.20
N ILE A 280 -4.55 -36.07 -14.75
CA ILE A 280 -3.94 -36.33 -16.04
C ILE A 280 -2.94 -37.48 -15.87
N GLN A 281 -3.10 -38.54 -16.66
CA GLN A 281 -2.13 -39.63 -16.74
C GLN A 281 -1.14 -39.31 -17.87
N ASP A 282 0.15 -39.54 -17.62
CA ASP A 282 1.15 -39.52 -18.70
C ASP A 282 0.83 -40.70 -19.64
N GLU A 283 0.51 -40.40 -20.90
CA GLU A 283 0.47 -41.44 -21.94
C GLU A 283 1.89 -41.95 -22.13
N LEU A 284 2.12 -43.22 -21.75
CA LEU A 284 3.37 -43.96 -22.00
C LEU A 284 3.47 -44.41 -23.47
#